data_AF-A0A068V1Z7-F1
#
_entry.id   AF-A0A068V1Z7-F1
#
_cell.length_a   1.000
_cell.length_b   1.000
_cell.length_c   1.000
_cell.angle_alpha   90.00
_cell.angle_beta   90.00
_cell.angle_gamma   90.00
#
_symmetry.space_group_name_H-M   'P 1'
#
loop_
_entity.id
_entity.type
_entity.pdbx_description
1 polymer ?
#
loop_
_entity_poly.entity_id
_entity_poly.type
_entity_poly.pdbx_seq_one_letter_code
_entity_poly.pdbx_strand_id
1 'polypeptide(L)' 'MLVYTVALYKAREREGTQLLTNIITNEAYKSVEHRATVNSQKERLSIGMFTFSKLEGDLGPAPSLITLENPAKLSRALW' A
#
# COMPACT_ATOMS: atom_id res chain seq x y z
N MET A 1 8.43 11.27 23.54
CA MET A 1 7.56 10.26 22.88
C MET A 1 7.65 10.48 21.38
N LEU A 2 8.64 9.87 20.73
CA LEU A 2 8.80 9.98 19.27
C LEU A 2 8.28 8.67 18.67
N VAL A 3 7.00 8.69 18.28
CA VAL A 3 6.42 7.63 17.45
C VAL A 3 6.74 8.02 16.01
N TYR A 4 7.88 7.58 15.49
CA TYR A 4 8.08 7.61 14.05
C TYR A 4 7.40 6.38 13.44
N THR A 5 6.21 6.66 12.93
CA THR A 5 5.36 5.82 12.10
C THR A 5 6.17 5.07 11.05
N VAL A 6 5.84 3.80 10.86
CA VAL A 6 6.20 2.97 9.69
C VAL A 6 6.14 3.85 8.45
N ALA A 7 7.13 3.73 7.55
CA ALA A 7 7.23 4.41 6.27
C ALA A 7 5.91 4.35 5.45
N LEU A 8 4.98 5.22 5.78
CA LEU A 8 3.92 5.67 4.92
C LEU A 8 4.49 6.93 4.30
N TYR A 9 5.02 6.77 3.10
CA TYR A 9 5.11 7.90 2.19
C TYR A 9 3.68 8.44 2.09
N LYS A 10 3.40 9.52 2.84
CA LYS A 10 2.16 10.27 2.71
C LYS A 10 2.29 11.06 1.40
N ALA A 11 2.27 10.34 0.28
CA ALA A 11 2.21 10.93 -1.06
C ALA A 11 0.82 11.54 -1.19
N ARG A 12 0.74 12.82 -0.79
CA ARG A 12 -0.31 13.78 -1.11
C ARG A 12 -1.72 13.41 -0.62
N GLU A 13 -2.26 14.30 0.20
CA GLU A 13 -3.62 14.29 0.71
C GLU A 13 -4.66 14.18 -0.41
N ARG A 14 -5.12 12.95 -0.72
CA ARG A 14 -6.45 12.66 -1.27
C ARG A 14 -6.92 11.33 -0.67
N GLU A 15 -8.19 11.29 -0.29
CA GLU A 15 -8.83 10.24 0.49
C GLU A 15 -8.58 8.83 -0.10
N GLY A 16 -8.04 7.94 0.74
CA GLY A 16 -7.91 6.50 0.43
C GLY A 16 -6.47 6.05 0.22
N THR A 17 -5.85 5.53 1.28
CA THR A 17 -4.54 4.84 1.22
C THR A 17 -4.69 3.49 0.51
N GLN A 18 -4.86 3.47 -0.82
CA GLN A 18 -4.89 2.23 -1.59
C GLN A 18 -3.46 1.81 -1.92
N LEU A 19 -3.03 0.72 -1.28
CA LEU A 19 -1.66 0.23 -1.39
C LEU A 19 -1.48 -0.59 -2.67
N LEU A 20 -0.31 -0.49 -3.29
CA LEU A 20 0.05 -1.04 -4.61
C LEU A 20 -0.46 -2.48 -4.83
N THR A 21 -0.30 -3.36 -3.85
CA THR A 21 -0.75 -4.76 -3.91
C THR A 21 -2.26 -4.89 -4.12
N ASN A 22 -3.06 -4.07 -3.42
CA ASN A 22 -4.52 -4.09 -3.57
C ASN A 22 -4.94 -3.65 -4.98
N ILE A 23 -4.25 -2.66 -5.53
CA ILE A 23 -4.51 -2.13 -6.87
C ILE A 23 -4.17 -3.17 -7.95
N ILE A 24 -2.93 -3.68 -7.96
CA ILE A 24 -2.46 -4.62 -9.00
C ILE A 24 -3.30 -5.89 -9.01
N THR A 25 -3.76 -6.34 -7.84
CA THR A 25 -4.48 -7.62 -7.70
C THR A 25 -6.00 -7.51 -7.88
N ASN A 26 -6.51 -6.35 -8.29
CA ASN A 26 -7.95 -6.11 -8.43
C ASN A 26 -8.73 -6.46 -7.14
N GLU A 27 -8.16 -6.06 -5.99
CA GLU A 27 -8.64 -6.33 -4.63
C GLU A 27 -8.64 -7.81 -4.19
N ALA A 28 -7.94 -8.70 -4.90
CA ALA A 28 -7.76 -10.08 -4.43
C ALA A 28 -6.91 -10.13 -3.14
N TYR A 29 -5.95 -9.22 -2.98
CA TYR A 29 -5.19 -9.04 -1.74
C TYR A 29 -5.49 -7.71 -1.07
N LYS A 30 -6.01 -7.79 0.15
CA LYS A 30 -6.25 -6.62 0.99
C LYS A 30 -4.95 -6.19 1.66
N SER A 31 -4.59 -4.93 1.50
CA SER A 31 -3.54 -4.36 2.33
C SER A 31 -4.11 -3.98 3.69
N VAL A 32 -3.43 -4.40 4.75
CA VAL A 32 -3.92 -4.29 6.12
C VAL A 32 -3.09 -3.26 6.88
N GLU A 33 -3.79 -2.39 7.61
CA GLU A 33 -3.14 -1.43 8.50
C GLU A 33 -2.41 -2.17 9.63
N HIS A 34 -1.19 -1.72 9.94
CA HIS A 34 -0.40 -2.29 11.01
C HIS A 34 0.19 -1.17 11.88
N ARG A 35 0.28 -1.44 13.19
CA ARG A 35 0.78 -0.49 14.18
C ARG A 35 1.82 -1.15 15.08
N ALA A 36 2.95 -0.47 15.23
CA ALA A 36 3.92 -0.73 16.28
C ALA A 36 3.50 -0.06 17.59
N THR A 37 3.52 -0.78 18.70
CA THR A 37 3.35 -0.20 20.04
C THR A 37 4.71 0.03 20.71
N VAL A 38 4.75 1.01 21.62
CA VAL A 38 5.92 1.29 22.47
C VAL A 38 5.96 0.30 23.64
N ASN A 39 7.16 -0.03 24.11
CA ASN A 39 7.37 -0.89 25.28
C ASN A 39 8.32 -0.18 26.26
N SER A 40 7.91 -0.05 27.52
CA SER A 40 8.67 0.67 28.56
C SER A 40 9.71 -0.18 29.28
N GLN A 41 9.66 -1.51 29.12
CA GLN A 41 10.52 -2.46 29.83
C GLN A 41 11.65 -2.99 28.94
N LYS A 42 11.45 -3.02 27.63
CA LYS A 42 12.40 -3.61 26.68
C LYS A 42 12.43 -2.85 25.36
N GLU A 43 13.63 -2.63 24.85
CA GLU A 43 13.86 -2.02 23.55
C GLU A 43 13.51 -2.98 22.40
N ARG A 44 13.04 -2.41 21.28
CA ARG A 44 12.79 -3.16 20.04
C ARG A 44 13.43 -2.43 18.86
N LEU A 45 14.36 -3.10 18.18
CA LEU A 45 14.86 -2.69 16.87
C LEU A 45 14.14 -3.48 15.79
N SER A 46 13.74 -2.82 14.70
CA SER A 46 13.12 -3.45 13.54
C SER A 46 13.63 -2.78 12.27
N ILE A 47 13.99 -3.59 11.27
CA ILE A 47 14.46 -3.12 9.97
C ILE A 47 13.41 -3.56 8.93
N GLY A 48 12.82 -2.59 8.23
CA GLY A 48 11.84 -2.84 7.18
C GLY A 48 12.45 -2.59 5.81
N MET A 49 12.16 -3.48 4.85
CA MET A 49 12.46 -3.26 3.44
C MET A 49 11.14 -3.02 2.70
N PHE A 50 11.10 -1.97 1.90
CA PHE A 50 9.92 -1.57 1.14
C PHE A 50 10.24 -1.61 -0.36
N THR A 51 9.32 -2.15 -1.14
CA THR A 51 9.36 -2.10 -2.61
C THR A 51 8.23 -1.19 -3.08
N PHE A 52 8.55 -0.33 -4.04
CA PHE A 52 7.62 0.66 -4.59
C PHE A 52 7.57 0.51 -6.11
N SER A 53 6.43 0.86 -6.70
CA SER A 53 6.33 1.07 -8.13
C SER A 53 7.07 2.34 -8.54
N LYS A 54 7.38 2.45 -9.83
CA LYS A 54 7.92 3.68 -10.40
C LYS A 54 6.96 4.84 -10.11
N LEU A 55 7.52 6.01 -9.75
CA LEU A 55 6.76 7.21 -9.38
C LEU A 55 5.79 7.60 -10.49
N GLU A 56 6.26 7.66 -11.74
CA GLU A 56 5.47 8.00 -12.94
C GLU A 56 4.95 6.75 -13.68
N GLY A 57 4.55 5.74 -12.91
CA GLY A 57 4.06 4.47 -13.43
C GLY A 57 2.56 4.54 -13.75
N ASP A 58 2.18 3.89 -14.85
CA ASP A 58 0.78 3.54 -15.09
C ASP A 58 0.35 2.45 -14.11
N LEU A 59 -0.44 2.81 -13.08
CA LEU A 59 -0.86 1.90 -12.02
C LEU A 59 -2.35 1.60 -12.12
N GLY A 60 -2.66 0.31 -12.17
CA GLY A 60 -4.02 -0.22 -12.13
C GLY A 60 -3.99 -1.73 -11.98
N PRO A 61 -5.17 -2.38 -12.01
CA PRO A 61 -5.25 -3.84 -12.03
C PRO A 61 -4.39 -4.44 -13.15
N ALA A 62 -3.74 -5.56 -12.85
CA ALA A 62 -3.01 -6.33 -13.85
C ALA A 62 -4.00 -6.80 -14.93
N PRO A 63 -3.72 -6.58 -16.23
CA PRO A 63 -4.66 -6.93 -17.30
C PRO A 63 -5.08 -8.41 -17.29
N SER A 64 -4.18 -9.30 -16.87
CA SER A 64 -4.44 -10.74 -16.74
C SER A 64 -5.46 -11.12 -15.66
N LEU A 65 -5.82 -10.19 -14.76
CA LEU A 65 -6.79 -10.41 -13.68
C LEU A 65 -8.17 -9.80 -13.99
N ILE A 66 -8.31 -9.12 -15.13
CA ILE A 66 -9.56 -8.52 -15.58
C ILE A 66 -10.28 -9.50 -16.51
N THR A 67 -11.50 -9.90 -16.15
CA THR A 67 -12.38 -10.74 -16.97
C THR A 67 -13.79 -10.17 -17.00
N LEU A 68 -14.70 -10.81 -17.75
CA LEU A 68 -16.12 -10.43 -17.75
C LEU A 68 -16.75 -10.62 -16.37
N GLU A 69 -16.35 -11.67 -15.66
CA GLU A 69 -16.82 -12.05 -14.33
C GLU A 69 -16.10 -11.26 -13.22
N ASN A 70 -14.89 -10.75 -13.49
CA ASN A 70 -14.10 -9.94 -12.57
C ASN A 70 -13.65 -8.63 -13.25
N PRO A 71 -14.55 -7.65 -13.42
CA PRO A 71 -14.22 -6.38 -14.05
C PRO A 71 -13.24 -5.56 -13.19
N ALA A 72 -12.61 -4.55 -13.79
CA ALA A 72 -11.70 -3.66 -13.07
C ALA A 72 -12.45 -2.87 -11.98
N LYS A 73 -12.04 -3.05 -10.73
CA LYS A 73 -12.66 -2.38 -9.57
C LYS A 73 -12.05 -1.01 -9.29
N LEU A 74 -10.85 -0.78 -9.80
CA LEU A 74 -10.09 0.45 -9.62
C LEU A 74 -9.67 1.01 -10.97
N SER A 75 -9.84 2.32 -11.13
CA SER A 75 -9.41 3.03 -12.34
C SER A 75 -7.89 3.09 -12.38
N ARG A 76 -7.35 2.88 -13.57
CA ARG A 76 -5.95 3.05 -13.86
C ARG A 76 -5.59 4.54 -13.84
N ALA A 77 -4.50 4.90 -13.15
CA ALA A 77 -4.08 6.28 -12.98
C ALA A 77 -2.57 6.42 -13.22
N LEU A 78 -2.17 7.60 -13.71
CA LEU A 78 -0.77 8.03 -13.72
C LEU A 78 -0.46 8.60 -12.35
N TRP A 79 0.50 7.98 -11.65
CA TRP A 79 0.96 8.43 -10.35
C TRP A 79 2.19 9.32 -10.47
#